data_AF-A0A074XXR5-F1
#
_entry.id   AF-A0A074XXR5-F1
#
_cell.length_a   1.000
_cell.length_b   1.000
_cell.length_c   1.000
_cell.angle_alpha   90.00
_cell.angle_beta   90.00
_cell.angle_gamma   90.00
#
_symmetry.space_group_name_H-M   'P 1'
#
loop_
_entity.id
_entity.type
_entity.pdbx_description
1 polymer ?
#
loop_
_entity_poly.entity_id
_entity_poly.type
_entity_poly.pdbx_seq_one_letter_code
_entity_poly.pdbx_strand_id
1 'polypeptide(L)'
;VHKDLLCFYSPYHDRLLNGPFKEAGSTRIKLPVTSLVLKLFSTWLYTGQIITPSTQDACSVNNPERRIQYDRHHTKLVDLYIFADSLNCIALERAAFVQLY
;
A
#
# COMPACT_ATOMS: atom_id res chain seq x y z
N VAL A 1 -2.88 11.73 3.95
CA VAL A 1 -3.20 11.29 2.57
C VAL A 1 -4.21 12.27 2.00
N HIS A 2 -4.02 12.78 0.79
CA HIS A 2 -4.96 13.72 0.17
C HIS A 2 -6.23 12.98 -0.26
N LYS A 3 -7.40 13.52 0.12
CA LYS A 3 -8.71 12.93 -0.17
C LYS A 3 -8.92 12.75 -1.67
N ASP A 4 -8.69 13.78 -2.46
CA ASP A 4 -8.94 13.75 -3.90
C ASP A 4 -8.04 12.73 -4.62
N LEU A 5 -6.78 12.64 -4.20
CA LEU A 5 -5.84 11.65 -4.74
C LEU A 5 -6.26 10.21 -4.38
N LEU A 6 -6.76 10.00 -3.16
CA LEU A 6 -7.29 8.71 -2.72
C LEU A 6 -8.53 8.32 -3.51
N CYS A 7 -9.47 9.25 -3.70
CA CYS A 7 -10.68 9.04 -4.50
C CYS A 7 -10.35 8.79 -5.97
N PHE A 8 -9.33 9.43 -6.53
CA PHE A 8 -8.87 9.23 -7.90
C PHE A 8 -8.41 7.78 -8.15
N TYR A 9 -7.64 7.20 -7.22
CA TYR A 9 -7.12 5.84 -7.37
C TYR A 9 -8.05 4.74 -6.84
N SER A 10 -9.06 5.09 -6.04
CA SER A 10 -9.99 4.15 -5.43
C SER A 10 -11.43 4.69 -5.54
N PRO A 11 -12.20 4.19 -6.53
CA PRO A 11 -13.62 4.52 -6.67
C PRO A 11 -14.45 4.17 -5.43
N TYR A 12 -13.98 3.20 -4.64
CA TYR A 12 -14.57 2.87 -3.35
C TYR A 12 -14.51 4.05 -2.38
N HIS A 13 -13.33 4.66 -2.23
CA HIS A 13 -13.15 5.82 -1.36
C HIS A 13 -13.88 7.06 -1.87
N ASP A 14 -14.00 7.22 -3.18
CA ASP A 14 -14.83 8.30 -3.74
C ASP A 14 -16.27 8.19 -3.26
N ARG A 15 -16.88 7.01 -3.37
CA ARG A 15 -18.24 6.76 -2.87
C ARG A 15 -18.33 6.85 -1.35
N LEU A 16 -17.33 6.38 -0.62
CA LEU A 16 -17.32 6.42 0.84
C LEU A 16 -17.21 7.85 1.37
N LEU A 17 -16.38 8.69 0.74
CA LEU A 17 -16.04 10.02 1.22
C LEU A 17 -16.84 11.16 0.59
N ASN A 18 -17.43 10.95 -0.59
CA ASN A 18 -18.26 11.94 -1.29
C ASN A 18 -19.72 11.48 -1.43
N GLY A 19 -20.04 10.24 -1.06
CA GLY A 19 -21.40 9.71 -1.08
C GLY A 19 -22.20 10.01 0.19
N PRO A 20 -23.37 9.37 0.36
CA PRO A 20 -24.30 9.65 1.46
C PRO A 20 -23.89 8.99 2.80
N PHE A 21 -22.70 8.40 2.88
CA PHE A 21 -22.24 7.67 4.05
C PHE A 21 -21.84 8.61 5.18
N LYS A 22 -21.90 8.12 6.43
CA LYS A 22 -21.52 8.89 7.63
C LYS A 22 -20.04 9.28 7.59
N GLU A 23 -19.24 8.49 6.89
CA GLU A 23 -17.83 8.68 6.65
C GLU A 23 -17.51 9.84 5.70
N ALA A 24 -18.49 10.37 4.94
CA ALA A 24 -18.27 11.45 3.97
C ALA A 24 -17.76 12.77 4.58
N GLY A 25 -18.13 13.03 5.83
CA GLY A 25 -17.63 14.17 6.62
C GLY A 25 -16.43 13.83 7.52
N SER A 26 -15.96 12.58 7.51
CA SER A 26 -14.90 12.13 8.42
C SER A 26 -13.52 12.37 7.85
N THR A 27 -12.66 13.04 8.64
CA THR A 27 -11.25 13.27 8.31
C THR A 27 -10.35 12.08 8.63
N ARG A 28 -10.91 11.03 9.26
CA ARG A 28 -10.20 9.83 9.71
C ARG A 28 -11.03 8.59 9.42
N ILE A 29 -10.39 7.60 8.78
CA ILE A 29 -10.94 6.27 8.57
C ILE A 29 -10.05 5.30 9.35
N LYS A 30 -10.66 4.41 10.14
CA LYS A 30 -9.93 3.31 10.77
C LYS A 30 -9.89 2.15 9.80
N LEU A 31 -8.68 1.68 9.49
CA LEU A 31 -8.44 0.52 8.62
C LEU A 31 -7.74 -0.55 9.46
N PRO A 32 -8.14 -1.84 9.35
CA PRO A 32 -7.53 -2.95 10.09
C PRO A 32 -6.21 -3.39 9.45
N VAL A 33 -5.28 -2.47 9.25
CA VAL A 33 -3.99 -2.74 8.61
C VAL A 33 -2.84 -2.20 9.45
N THR A 34 -1.67 -2.79 9.25
CA THR A 34 -0.46 -2.36 9.95
C THR A 34 -0.02 -0.97 9.48
N SER A 35 0.64 -0.23 10.37
CA SER A 35 1.20 1.09 10.06
C SER A 35 2.21 1.05 8.91
N LEU A 36 2.87 -0.09 8.72
CA LEU A 36 3.83 -0.30 7.64
C LEU A 36 3.15 -0.40 6.27
N VAL A 37 2.06 -1.16 6.15
CA VAL A 37 1.27 -1.25 4.91
C VAL A 37 0.70 0.13 4.54
N LEU A 38 0.22 0.90 5.53
CA LEU A 38 -0.24 2.27 5.30
C LEU A 38 0.88 3.21 4.85
N LYS A 39 2.11 3.02 5.35
CA LYS A 39 3.27 3.80 4.93
C LYS A 39 3.66 3.47 3.49
N LEU A 40 3.69 2.18 3.12
CA LEU A 40 3.94 1.74 1.74
C LEU A 40 2.87 2.28 0.81
N PHE A 41 1.59 2.14 1.19
CA PHE A 41 0.46 2.67 0.45
C PHE A 41 0.58 4.17 0.22
N SER A 42 0.81 4.96 1.28
CA SER A 42 0.92 6.41 1.15
C SER A 42 2.14 6.83 0.33
N THR A 43 3.27 6.13 0.45
CA THR A 43 4.46 6.37 -0.39
C THR A 43 4.15 6.11 -1.85
N TRP A 44 3.55 4.96 -2.17
CA TRP A 44 3.13 4.63 -3.52
C TRP A 44 2.12 5.63 -4.06
N LEU A 45 1.15 6.06 -3.25
CA LEU A 45 0.10 6.98 -3.68
C LEU A 45 0.67 8.32 -4.18
N TYR A 46 1.76 8.80 -3.59
CA TYR A 46 2.40 10.05 -4.01
C TYR A 46 3.51 9.90 -5.04
N THR A 47 4.15 8.73 -5.13
CA THR A 47 5.34 8.52 -5.98
C THR A 47 5.07 7.62 -7.18
N GLY A 48 3.98 6.85 -7.15
CA GLY A 48 3.72 5.74 -8.05
C GLY A 48 4.60 4.51 -7.81
N GLN A 49 5.49 4.53 -6.80
CA GLN A 49 6.50 3.49 -6.56
C GLN A 49 6.34 2.82 -5.20
N ILE A 50 6.50 1.49 -5.17
CA ILE A 50 6.54 0.73 -3.93
C ILE A 50 7.98 0.66 -3.45
N ILE A 51 8.33 1.49 -2.46
CA ILE A 51 9.68 1.54 -1.89
C ILE A 51 9.67 0.72 -0.59
N THR A 52 10.22 -0.49 -0.64
CA THR A 52 10.39 -1.32 0.56
C THR A 52 11.76 -1.09 1.18
N PRO A 53 11.92 -1.16 2.52
CA PRO A 53 13.20 -0.90 3.15
C PRO A 53 14.34 -1.85 2.71
N SER A 54 14.08 -3.04 2.16
CA SER A 54 15.16 -3.90 1.64
C SER A 54 15.85 -3.35 0.42
N THR A 55 15.14 -2.59 -0.44
CA THR A 55 15.77 -2.04 -1.64
C THR A 55 16.76 -0.93 -1.31
N GLN A 56 16.69 -0.32 -0.12
CA GLN A 56 17.67 0.67 0.35
C GLN A 56 18.94 0.02 0.93
N ASP A 57 18.84 -1.20 1.46
CA ASP A 57 19.96 -1.92 2.08
C ASP A 57 20.71 -2.85 1.10
N ALA A 58 20.23 -2.97 -0.15
CA ALA A 58 20.77 -3.89 -1.16
C ALA A 58 22.23 -3.60 -1.59
N CYS A 59 22.81 -2.47 -1.18
CA CYS A 59 24.24 -2.19 -1.36
C CYS A 59 25.16 -2.92 -0.37
N SER A 60 24.63 -3.60 0.67
CA SER A 60 25.44 -4.43 1.57
C SER A 60 25.47 -5.89 1.09
N VAL A 61 26.26 -6.11 0.04
CA VAL A 61 26.59 -7.45 -0.47
C VAL A 61 27.46 -8.13 0.59
N ASN A 62 26.89 -9.02 1.42
CA ASN A 62 27.54 -10.20 2.09
C ASN A 62 26.82 -10.76 3.35
N ASN A 63 25.54 -10.47 3.62
CA ASN A 63 24.88 -10.99 4.84
C ASN A 63 24.05 -12.29 4.60
N PRO A 64 24.29 -13.41 5.31
CA PRO A 64 23.52 -14.66 5.22
C PRO A 64 22.03 -14.56 5.64
N GLU A 65 21.55 -13.41 6.12
CA GLU A 65 20.15 -13.16 6.52
C GLU A 65 19.15 -13.04 5.36
N ARG A 66 19.61 -13.20 4.10
CA ARG A 66 18.79 -13.02 2.89
C ARG A 66 17.48 -13.81 2.90
N ARG A 67 17.46 -15.07 3.34
CA ARG A 67 16.24 -15.90 3.36
C ARG A 67 15.14 -15.32 4.26
N ILE A 68 15.50 -14.82 5.44
CA ILE A 68 14.56 -14.21 6.40
C ILE A 68 14.07 -12.84 5.86
N GLN A 69 14.94 -12.14 5.13
CA GLN A 69 14.58 -10.89 4.47
C GLN A 69 13.57 -11.13 3.34
N TYR A 70 13.82 -12.08 2.42
CA TYR A 70 12.87 -12.40 1.34
C TYR A 70 11.49 -12.78 1.86
N ASP A 71 11.41 -13.64 2.88
CA ASP A 71 10.14 -14.04 3.50
C ASP A 71 9.39 -12.82 4.05
N ARG A 72 10.08 -11.96 4.83
CA ARG A 72 9.50 -10.74 5.39
C ARG A 72 9.09 -9.72 4.33
N HIS A 73 9.80 -9.64 3.20
CA HIS A 73 9.47 -8.74 2.10
C HIS A 73 8.27 -9.23 1.29
N HIS A 74 8.20 -10.54 1.06
CA HIS A 74 7.08 -11.19 0.41
C HIS A 74 5.80 -11.03 1.24
N THR A 75 5.84 -11.25 2.57
CA THR A 75 4.67 -11.04 3.44
C THR A 75 4.13 -9.61 3.34
N LYS A 76 5.01 -8.60 3.37
CA LYS A 76 4.59 -7.19 3.30
C LYS A 76 3.95 -6.81 1.97
N LEU A 77 4.46 -7.33 0.86
CA LEU A 77 3.91 -7.09 -0.47
C LEU A 77 2.57 -7.81 -0.65
N VAL A 78 2.43 -9.03 -0.11
CA VAL A 78 1.16 -9.76 -0.08
C VAL A 78 0.11 -9.02 0.76
N ASP A 79 0.47 -8.54 1.95
CA ASP A 79 -0.44 -7.73 2.79
C ASP A 79 -0.88 -6.44 2.06
N LEU A 80 0.05 -5.79 1.34
CA LEU A 80 -0.26 -4.61 0.53
C LEU A 80 -1.17 -4.95 -0.66
N TYR A 81 -0.98 -6.10 -1.31
CA TYR A 81 -1.82 -6.59 -2.39
C TYR A 81 -3.25 -6.86 -1.91
N ILE A 82 -3.41 -7.59 -0.81
CA ILE A 82 -4.73 -7.86 -0.20
C ILE A 82 -5.41 -6.54 0.21
N PHE A 83 -4.63 -5.61 0.76
CA PHE A 83 -5.15 -4.29 1.08
C PHE A 83 -5.60 -3.54 -0.17
N ALA A 84 -4.83 -3.58 -1.26
CA ALA A 84 -5.19 -2.93 -2.53
C ALA A 84 -6.53 -3.44 -3.08
N ASP A 85 -6.74 -4.75 -3.03
CA ASP A 85 -7.99 -5.43 -3.39
C ASP A 85 -9.15 -4.95 -2.51
N SER A 86 -8.95 -4.85 -1.19
CA SER A 86 -9.96 -4.34 -0.26
C SER A 86 -10.39 -2.90 -0.56
N LEU A 87 -9.50 -2.11 -1.16
CA LEU A 87 -9.76 -0.73 -1.58
C LEU A 87 -10.26 -0.62 -3.01
N ASN A 88 -10.35 -1.72 -3.76
CA ASN A 88 -10.62 -1.73 -5.19
C ASN A 88 -9.67 -0.79 -5.96
N CYS A 89 -8.37 -0.85 -5.62
CA CYS A 89 -7.33 0.01 -6.17
C CYS A 89 -6.47 -0.76 -7.18
N ILE A 90 -7.01 -0.94 -8.39
CA ILE A 90 -6.39 -1.72 -9.48
C ILE A 90 -4.96 -1.27 -9.80
N ALA A 91 -4.69 0.03 -9.72
CA ALA A 91 -3.35 0.56 -9.98
C ALA A 91 -2.32 0.07 -8.95
N LEU A 92 -2.72 -0.03 -7.68
CA LEU A 92 -1.87 -0.54 -6.61
C LEU A 92 -1.70 -2.05 -6.68
N GLU A 93 -2.78 -2.79 -7.00
CA GLU A 93 -2.72 -4.24 -7.22
C GLU A 93 -1.70 -4.59 -8.30
N ARG A 94 -1.75 -3.90 -9.44
CA ARG A 94 -0.78 -4.09 -10.54
C ARG A 94 0.64 -3.77 -10.10
N ALA A 95 0.84 -2.69 -9.36
CA ALA A 95 2.16 -2.32 -8.86
C ALA A 95 2.71 -3.36 -7.88
N ALA A 96 1.87 -3.88 -6.98
CA ALA A 96 2.27 -4.92 -6.03
C ALA A 96 2.56 -6.25 -6.72
N PHE A 97 1.74 -6.63 -7.72
CA PHE A 97 1.93 -7.84 -8.51
C PHE A 97 3.28 -7.85 -9.25
N VAL A 98 3.66 -6.73 -9.88
CA VAL A 98 4.96 -6.57 -10.56
C VAL A 98 6.15 -6.66 -9.61
N GLN A 99 5.97 -6.38 -8.32
CA GLN A 99 7.04 -6.53 -7.32
C GLN A 99 7.13 -7.95 -6.73
N LEU A 100 6.10 -8.79 -6.94
CA LEU A 100 6.04 -10.16 -6.44
C LEU A 100 6.59 -11.18 -7.45
N TYR A 101 6.62 -10.86 -8.75
CA TYR A 101 7.04 -11.73 -9.86
C TYR A 101 8.12 -11.07 -10.72
#